data_AF-A0AAX3WSI7-F1
#
_entry.id   AF-A0AAX3WSI7-F1
#
_cell.length_a   1.000
_cell.length_b   1.000
_cell.length_c   1.000
_cell.angle_alpha   90.00
_cell.angle_beta   90.00
_cell.angle_gamma   90.00
#
_symmetry.space_group_name_H-M   'P 1'
#
loop_
_entity.id
_entity.type
_entity.pdbx_description
1 polymer ?
#
loop_
_entity_poly.entity_id
_entity_poly.type
_entity_poly.pdbx_seq_one_letter_code
_entity_poly.pdbx_strand_id
1 'polypeptide(L)'
;MKKLVIGSTLAVGLLFAGANQSSAASIQGVGYQGMAPIDLSSVDLETALKMVQQQRTNLLENQLQTQLTEVQTRNEQLAGLNEQLNQLNAEKGATTDTAKQAELDGQLQTVQNQINTLSNSQQMDMLRMQSMNSKRNEAFDAMTNFVKKMQDSRSSILGNIR
;
A
#
# COMPACT_ATOMS: atom_id res chain seq x y z
N MET A 1 53.25 -4.53 25.15
CA MET A 1 52.43 -4.50 23.92
C MET A 1 51.48 -5.69 23.93
N LYS A 2 50.18 -5.49 24.17
CA LYS A 2 49.15 -6.54 24.02
C LYS A 2 47.86 -5.86 23.57
N LYS A 3 47.60 -5.85 22.25
CA LYS A 3 46.30 -5.47 21.69
C LYS A 3 45.50 -6.76 21.52
N LEU A 4 44.46 -6.92 22.33
CA LEU A 4 43.48 -8.00 22.16
C LEU A 4 42.49 -7.55 21.08
N VAL A 5 42.53 -8.20 19.92
CA VAL A 5 41.60 -8.02 18.81
C VAL A 5 40.36 -8.87 19.12
N ILE A 6 39.25 -8.22 19.48
CA ILE A 6 37.94 -8.87 19.58
C ILE A 6 37.27 -8.67 18.23
N GLY A 7 37.42 -9.66 17.36
CA GLY A 7 36.57 -9.83 16.18
C GLY A 7 35.26 -10.49 16.59
N SER A 8 34.15 -9.79 16.39
CA SER A 8 32.80 -10.38 16.39
C SER A 8 32.23 -10.22 14.98
N THR A 9 32.35 -11.28 14.19
CA THR A 9 31.71 -11.45 12.89
C THR A 9 30.20 -11.56 13.07
N LEU A 10 29.42 -10.68 12.43
CA LEU A 10 27.98 -10.90 12.23
C LEU A 10 27.67 -10.90 10.74
N ALA A 11 27.68 -12.10 10.14
CA ALA A 11 27.17 -12.32 8.79
C ALA A 11 25.70 -12.74 8.90
N VAL A 12 24.77 -11.84 8.55
CA VAL A 12 23.34 -12.15 8.47
C VAL A 12 22.94 -12.17 6.99
N GLY A 13 22.93 -13.37 6.40
CA GLY A 13 22.34 -13.61 5.09
C GLY A 13 20.94 -14.22 5.26
N LEU A 14 19.90 -13.50 4.83
CA LEU A 14 18.54 -14.06 4.72
C LEU A 14 18.28 -14.56 3.29
N LEU A 15 18.18 -15.87 3.16
CA LEU A 15 17.61 -16.59 2.02
C LEU A 15 16.08 -16.61 2.16
N PHE A 16 15.36 -16.02 1.21
CA PHE A 16 13.91 -16.25 1.05
C PHE A 16 13.65 -17.02 -0.24
N ALA A 17 13.48 -18.34 -0.10
CA ALA A 17 12.96 -19.22 -1.14
C ALA A 17 11.45 -19.44 -0.87
N GLY A 18 10.61 -18.78 -1.66
CA GLY A 18 9.16 -18.99 -1.67
C GLY A 18 8.75 -19.75 -2.93
N ALA A 19 8.81 -21.08 -2.89
CA ALA A 19 8.23 -21.96 -3.90
C ALA A 19 6.72 -22.07 -3.66
N ASN A 20 5.90 -21.38 -4.47
CA ASN A 20 4.46 -21.61 -4.52
C ASN A 20 4.12 -22.52 -5.71
N GLN A 21 3.94 -23.81 -5.40
CA GLN A 21 3.23 -24.77 -6.25
C GLN A 21 1.72 -24.52 -6.06
N SER A 22 1.01 -24.30 -7.15
CA SER A 22 -0.45 -24.29 -7.16
C SER A 22 -0.91 -25.13 -8.35
N SER A 23 -1.22 -26.39 -8.06
CA SER A 23 -1.91 -27.32 -8.93
C SER A 23 -3.35 -26.86 -9.14
N ALA A 24 -3.67 -26.38 -10.35
CA ALA A 24 -5.03 -26.07 -10.75
C ALA A 24 -5.77 -27.37 -11.11
N ALA A 25 -6.77 -27.70 -10.30
CA ALA A 25 -7.71 -28.78 -10.54
C ALA A 25 -8.56 -28.47 -11.78
N SER A 26 -8.68 -29.46 -12.67
CA SER A 26 -9.58 -29.44 -13.81
C SER A 26 -11.03 -29.36 -13.35
N ILE A 27 -11.69 -28.23 -13.61
CA ILE A 27 -13.13 -28.05 -13.39
C ILE A 27 -13.88 -28.86 -14.46
N GLN A 28 -14.46 -29.97 -14.01
CA GLN A 28 -15.33 -30.85 -14.77
C GLN A 28 -16.77 -30.31 -14.72
N GLY A 29 -17.45 -30.38 -15.86
CA GLY A 29 -18.66 -29.61 -16.16
C GLY A 29 -19.82 -29.78 -15.19
N VAL A 30 -20.45 -28.65 -14.89
CA VAL A 30 -21.79 -28.58 -14.31
C VAL A 30 -22.74 -28.19 -15.43
N GLY A 31 -23.67 -29.10 -15.73
CA GLY A 31 -24.66 -28.97 -16.78
C GLY A 31 -25.56 -27.74 -16.57
N TYR A 32 -25.78 -27.03 -17.67
CA TYR A 32 -26.80 -25.99 -17.78
C TYR A 32 -28.17 -26.65 -17.88
N GLN A 33 -28.78 -26.97 -16.75
CA GLN A 33 -30.18 -27.38 -16.72
C GLN A 33 -30.87 -26.71 -15.53
N GLY A 34 -31.61 -25.64 -15.81
CA GLY A 34 -32.58 -25.07 -14.87
C GLY A 34 -32.28 -23.68 -14.29
N MET A 35 -31.49 -22.82 -14.95
CA MET A 35 -31.61 -21.39 -14.64
C MET A 35 -32.89 -20.87 -15.28
N ALA A 36 -33.91 -20.64 -14.44
CA ALA A 36 -34.99 -19.73 -14.77
C ALA A 36 -34.39 -18.46 -15.40
N PRO A 37 -34.99 -17.89 -16.45
CA PRO A 37 -34.49 -16.66 -17.04
C PRO A 37 -34.38 -15.63 -15.92
N ILE A 38 -33.15 -15.24 -15.59
CA ILE A 38 -32.92 -14.09 -14.72
C ILE A 38 -33.53 -12.93 -15.50
N ASP A 39 -34.67 -12.45 -15.00
CA ASP A 39 -35.28 -11.21 -15.45
C ASP A 39 -34.30 -10.08 -15.15
N LEU A 40 -33.43 -9.81 -16.13
CA LEU A 40 -32.38 -8.79 -16.10
C LEU A 40 -32.95 -7.36 -16.10
N SER A 41 -34.29 -7.21 -16.14
CA SER A 41 -35.00 -5.96 -16.36
C SER A 41 -35.36 -5.20 -15.09
N SER A 42 -35.25 -5.83 -13.92
CA SER A 42 -35.67 -5.23 -12.64
C SER A 42 -34.56 -5.08 -11.60
N VAL A 43 -33.33 -5.48 -11.94
CA VAL A 43 -32.15 -4.88 -11.32
C VAL A 43 -31.94 -3.54 -12.02
N ASP A 44 -32.61 -2.49 -11.53
CA ASP A 44 -32.51 -1.12 -12.06
C ASP A 44 -31.07 -0.86 -12.48
N LEU A 45 -30.84 -0.54 -13.77
CA LEU A 45 -29.52 -0.22 -14.33
C LEU A 45 -28.76 0.78 -13.44
N GLU A 46 -29.52 1.62 -12.76
CA GLU A 46 -29.13 2.57 -11.75
C GLU A 46 -28.65 1.97 -10.42
N THR A 47 -29.33 0.97 -9.89
CA THR A 47 -28.85 0.19 -8.74
C THR A 47 -27.57 -0.56 -9.10
N ALA A 48 -27.50 -1.10 -10.32
CA ALA A 48 -26.29 -1.71 -10.86
C ALA A 48 -25.14 -0.69 -10.98
N LEU A 49 -25.40 0.50 -11.52
CA LEU A 49 -24.41 1.60 -11.62
C LEU A 49 -23.96 2.09 -10.24
N LYS A 50 -24.87 2.24 -9.27
CA LYS A 50 -24.50 2.57 -7.89
C LYS A 50 -23.65 1.48 -7.26
N MET A 51 -23.95 0.21 -7.53
CA MET A 51 -23.14 -0.91 -7.04
C MET A 51 -21.72 -0.87 -7.63
N VAL A 52 -21.57 -0.58 -8.93
CA VAL A 52 -20.25 -0.43 -9.57
C VAL A 52 -19.48 0.76 -9.00
N GLN A 53 -20.14 1.91 -8.81
CA GLN A 53 -19.50 3.09 -8.24
C GLN A 53 -19.12 2.86 -6.77
N GLN A 54 -19.96 2.16 -5.99
CA GLN A 54 -19.65 1.73 -4.63
C GLN A 54 -18.44 0.79 -4.60
N GLN A 55 -18.36 -0.18 -5.52
CA GLN A 55 -17.21 -1.07 -5.64
C GLN A 55 -15.92 -0.29 -5.95
N ARG A 56 -15.98 0.71 -6.84
CA ARG A 56 -14.83 1.56 -7.16
C ARG A 56 -14.37 2.39 -5.97
N THR A 57 -15.30 2.99 -5.22
CA THR A 57 -15.00 3.71 -3.99
C THR A 57 -14.40 2.79 -2.94
N ASN A 58 -14.96 1.59 -2.75
CA ASN A 58 -14.41 0.58 -1.83
C ASN A 58 -12.99 0.16 -2.22
N LEU A 59 -12.70 -0.02 -3.52
CA LEU A 59 -11.36 -0.34 -3.99
C LEU A 59 -10.37 0.79 -3.74
N LEU A 60 -10.77 2.04 -4.00
CA LEU A 60 -9.96 3.23 -3.67
C LEU A 60 -9.68 3.34 -2.17
N GLU A 61 -10.68 3.03 -1.32
CA GLU A 61 -10.52 3.02 0.14
C GLU A 61 -9.53 1.94 0.59
N ASN A 62 -9.64 0.73 0.04
CA ASN A 62 -8.68 -0.35 0.30
C ASN A 62 -7.26 0.06 -0.11
N GLN A 63 -7.08 0.68 -1.27
CA GLN A 63 -5.77 1.15 -1.73
C GLN A 63 -5.21 2.29 -0.85
N LEU A 64 -6.06 3.20 -0.37
CA LEU A 64 -5.70 4.22 0.61
C LEU A 64 -5.26 3.59 1.93
N GLN A 65 -5.99 2.58 2.41
CA GLN A 65 -5.67 1.87 3.64
C GLN A 65 -4.33 1.12 3.53
N THR A 66 -4.11 0.39 2.44
CA THR A 66 -2.82 -0.27 2.17
C THR A 66 -1.68 0.74 2.16
N GLN A 67 -1.83 1.87 1.45
CA GLN A 67 -0.79 2.91 1.42
C GLN A 67 -0.54 3.54 2.79
N LEU A 68 -1.57 3.72 3.62
CA LEU A 68 -1.38 4.23 4.97
C LEU A 68 -0.54 3.27 5.82
N THR A 69 -0.84 1.96 5.76
CA THR A 69 -0.06 0.93 6.44
C THR A 69 1.38 0.92 5.93
N GLU A 70 1.60 0.98 4.62
CA GLU A 70 2.95 1.02 4.05
C GLU A 70 3.73 2.28 4.46
N VAL A 71 3.07 3.44 4.55
CA VAL A 71 3.67 4.69 5.06
C VAL A 71 4.05 4.55 6.53
N GLN A 72 3.22 3.90 7.36
CA GLN A 72 3.54 3.62 8.76
C GLN A 72 4.76 2.70 8.87
N THR A 73 4.78 1.58 8.15
CA THR A 73 5.95 0.68 8.10
C THR A 73 7.21 1.41 7.65
N ARG A 74 7.12 2.28 6.63
CA ARG A 74 8.26 3.08 6.18
C ARG A 74 8.74 4.08 7.21
N ASN A 75 7.84 4.70 7.98
CA ASN A 75 8.22 5.57 9.09
C ASN A 75 8.99 4.82 10.17
N GLU A 76 8.54 3.61 10.54
CA GLU A 76 9.24 2.76 11.50
C GLU A 76 10.62 2.35 10.98
N GLN A 77 10.74 1.98 9.71
CA GLN A 77 12.01 1.66 9.07
C GLN A 77 12.97 2.85 9.06
N LEU A 78 12.50 4.04 8.71
CA LEU A 78 13.31 5.26 8.73
C LEU A 78 13.76 5.61 10.16
N ALA A 79 12.90 5.44 11.16
CA ALA A 79 13.28 5.63 12.56
C ALA A 79 14.40 4.65 12.97
N GLY A 80 14.27 3.37 12.61
CA GLY A 80 15.29 2.36 12.88
C GLY A 80 16.63 2.65 12.18
N LEU A 81 16.59 3.05 10.91
CA LEU A 81 17.81 3.41 10.17
C LEU A 81 18.47 4.68 10.70
N ASN A 82 17.69 5.68 11.11
CA ASN A 82 18.23 6.89 11.75
C ASN A 82 18.89 6.57 13.09
N GLU A 83 18.30 5.67 13.88
CA GLU A 83 18.91 5.20 15.13
C GLU A 83 20.22 4.45 14.85
N GLN A 84 20.24 3.56 13.86
CA GLN A 84 21.47 2.88 13.43
C GLN A 84 22.54 3.87 12.95
N LEU A 85 22.15 4.90 12.20
CA LEU A 85 23.05 5.96 11.73
C LEU A 85 23.67 6.74 12.90
N ASN A 86 22.88 7.04 13.93
CA ASN A 86 23.38 7.71 15.14
C ASN A 86 24.36 6.81 15.91
N GLN A 87 24.05 5.53 16.05
CA GLN A 87 24.93 4.56 16.71
C GLN A 87 26.26 4.39 15.98
N LEU A 88 26.24 4.23 14.65
CA LEU A 88 27.44 4.15 13.82
C LEU A 88 28.30 5.42 13.92
N ASN A 89 27.68 6.60 13.94
CA ASN A 89 28.39 7.87 14.14
C ASN A 89 29.03 7.96 15.53
N ALA A 90 28.33 7.50 16.57
CA ALA A 90 28.86 7.45 17.92
C ALA A 90 30.04 6.46 18.03
N GLU A 91 29.95 5.28 17.42
CA GLU A 91 31.03 4.29 17.39
C GLU A 91 32.25 4.81 16.62
N LYS A 92 32.01 5.52 15.50
CA LYS A 92 33.09 6.18 14.73
C LYS A 92 33.81 7.23 15.56
N GLY A 93 33.08 8.04 16.33
CA GLY A 93 33.66 9.04 17.22
C GLY A 93 34.42 8.47 18.42
N ALA A 94 34.03 7.28 18.89
CA ALA A 94 34.65 6.61 20.03
C ALA A 94 35.92 5.81 19.67
N THR A 95 36.09 5.43 18.40
CA THR A 95 37.28 4.67 17.95
C THR A 95 38.35 5.59 17.37
N THR A 96 39.61 5.36 17.72
CA THR A 96 40.78 6.06 17.12
C THR A 96 41.49 5.21 16.06
N ASP A 97 40.98 4.00 15.78
CA ASP A 97 41.56 3.10 14.78
C ASP A 97 41.09 3.49 13.37
N THR A 98 42.02 3.95 12.54
CA THR A 98 41.75 4.40 11.17
C THR A 98 41.15 3.32 10.28
N ALA A 99 41.53 2.05 10.46
CA ALA A 99 40.96 0.96 9.66
C ALA A 99 39.49 0.73 10.02
N LYS A 100 39.16 0.77 11.32
CA LYS A 100 37.78 0.63 11.79
C LYS A 100 36.92 1.85 11.45
N GLN A 101 37.49 3.07 11.46
CA GLN A 101 36.79 4.26 10.98
C GLN A 101 36.41 4.15 9.50
N ALA A 102 37.31 3.63 8.65
CA ALA A 102 37.02 3.43 7.23
C ALA A 102 35.88 2.41 6.99
N GLU A 103 35.83 1.34 7.80
CA GLU A 103 34.72 0.38 7.74
C GLU A 103 33.38 1.02 8.18
N LEU A 104 33.39 1.76 9.29
CA LEU A 104 32.22 2.49 9.78
C LEU A 104 31.72 3.53 8.78
N ASP A 105 32.62 4.19 8.04
CA ASP A 105 32.25 5.10 6.96
C ASP A 105 31.52 4.40 5.81
N GLY A 106 31.96 3.21 5.42
CA GLY A 106 31.26 2.39 4.43
C GLY A 106 29.85 1.97 4.90
N GLN A 107 29.72 1.61 6.18
CA GLN A 107 28.43 1.26 6.78
C GLN A 107 27.50 2.48 6.88
N LEU A 108 28.00 3.64 7.32
CA LEU A 108 27.26 4.91 7.34
C LEU A 108 26.74 5.29 5.96
N GLN A 109 27.59 5.18 4.93
CA GLN A 109 27.17 5.48 3.57
C GLN A 109 26.08 4.51 3.09
N THR A 110 26.17 3.23 3.45
CA THR A 110 25.14 2.23 3.13
C THR A 110 23.81 2.58 3.78
N VAL A 111 23.80 2.86 5.09
CA VAL A 111 22.58 3.24 5.83
C VAL A 111 22.00 4.55 5.28
N GLN A 112 22.84 5.53 4.95
CA GLN A 112 22.39 6.78 4.37
C GLN A 112 21.76 6.61 2.98
N ASN A 113 22.33 5.73 2.14
CA ASN A 113 21.74 5.36 0.88
C ASN A 113 20.37 4.70 1.07
N GLN A 114 20.23 3.79 2.03
CA GLN A 114 18.94 3.16 2.37
C GLN A 114 17.92 4.20 2.84
N ILE A 115 18.30 5.12 3.74
CA ILE A 115 17.45 6.23 4.19
C ILE A 115 16.98 7.06 2.99
N ASN A 116 17.88 7.42 2.08
CA ASN A 116 17.54 8.21 0.90
C ASN A 116 16.57 7.48 -0.02
N THR A 117 16.75 6.18 -0.26
CA THR A 117 15.82 5.37 -1.06
C THR A 117 14.44 5.29 -0.41
N LEU A 118 14.37 5.03 0.90
CA LEU A 118 13.10 4.95 1.62
C LEU A 118 12.39 6.31 1.69
N SER A 119 13.14 7.39 1.91
CA SER A 119 12.63 8.77 1.92
C SER A 119 12.05 9.17 0.55
N ASN A 120 12.73 8.83 -0.55
CA ASN A 120 12.23 9.10 -1.90
C ASN A 120 10.94 8.31 -2.19
N SER A 121 10.88 7.03 -1.79
CA SER A 121 9.64 6.25 -1.90
C SER A 121 8.51 6.88 -1.09
N GLN A 122 8.79 7.28 0.16
CA GLN A 122 7.80 7.95 1.01
C GLN A 122 7.22 9.21 0.37
N GLN A 123 8.06 10.04 -0.26
CA GLN A 123 7.60 11.24 -0.97
C GLN A 123 6.68 10.88 -2.13
N MET A 124 7.01 9.84 -2.90
CA MET A 124 6.17 9.34 -3.99
C MET A 124 4.82 8.84 -3.49
N ASP A 125 4.81 8.12 -2.37
CA ASP A 125 3.58 7.60 -1.77
C ASP A 125 2.72 8.72 -1.18
N MET A 126 3.33 9.79 -0.66
CA MET A 126 2.58 10.98 -0.26
C MET A 126 1.86 11.61 -1.45
N LEU A 127 2.53 11.77 -2.60
CA LEU A 127 1.91 12.29 -3.83
C LEU A 127 0.79 11.36 -4.33
N ARG A 128 1.01 10.04 -4.27
CA ARG A 128 0.01 9.04 -4.65
C ARG A 128 -1.21 9.08 -3.72
N MET A 129 -1.00 9.18 -2.42
CA MET A 129 -2.08 9.33 -1.43
C MET A 129 -2.87 10.62 -1.67
N GLN A 130 -2.20 11.74 -1.95
CA GLN A 130 -2.87 12.99 -2.31
C GLN A 130 -3.74 12.81 -3.56
N SER A 131 -3.19 12.20 -4.62
CA SER A 131 -3.94 11.93 -5.86
C SER A 131 -5.15 11.01 -5.62
N MET A 132 -4.98 9.95 -4.83
CA MET A 132 -6.08 9.05 -4.50
C MET A 132 -7.15 9.73 -3.64
N ASN A 133 -6.76 10.60 -2.72
CA ASN A 133 -7.69 11.35 -1.89
C ASN A 133 -8.49 12.36 -2.74
N SER A 134 -7.85 13.05 -3.69
CA SER A 134 -8.55 13.88 -4.67
C SER A 134 -9.54 13.07 -5.51
N LYS A 135 -9.12 11.91 -6.06
CA LYS A 135 -10.01 11.02 -6.83
C LYS A 135 -11.19 10.49 -6.00
N ARG A 136 -10.95 10.21 -4.71
CA ARG A 136 -11.99 9.80 -3.76
C ARG A 136 -13.02 10.92 -3.58
N ASN A 137 -12.56 12.14 -3.31
CA ASN A 137 -13.45 13.30 -3.13
C ASN A 137 -14.29 13.58 -4.39
N GLU A 138 -13.66 13.57 -5.57
CA GLU A 138 -14.38 13.72 -6.86
C GLU A 138 -15.42 12.61 -7.07
N ALA A 139 -15.08 11.36 -6.74
CA ALA A 139 -16.03 10.23 -6.83
C ALA A 139 -17.20 10.38 -5.84
N PHE A 140 -16.95 10.87 -4.62
CA PHE A 140 -18.00 11.16 -3.64
C PHE A 140 -18.92 12.30 -4.09
N ASP A 141 -18.38 13.36 -4.68
CA ASP A 141 -19.17 14.46 -5.23
C ASP A 141 -20.04 13.97 -6.39
N ALA A 142 -19.46 13.19 -7.31
CA ALA A 142 -20.19 12.57 -8.41
C ALA A 142 -21.31 11.64 -7.89
N MET A 143 -21.04 10.84 -6.86
CA MET A 143 -22.04 9.96 -6.25
C MET A 143 -23.15 10.76 -5.56
N THR A 144 -22.80 11.83 -4.86
CA THR A 144 -23.77 12.71 -4.19
C THR A 144 -24.69 13.38 -5.22
N ASN A 145 -24.11 13.89 -6.30
CA ASN A 145 -24.88 14.49 -7.40
C ASN A 145 -25.75 13.45 -8.12
N PHE A 146 -25.25 12.24 -8.31
CA PHE A 146 -26.03 11.14 -8.87
C PHE A 146 -27.23 10.78 -7.99
N VAL A 147 -27.03 10.66 -6.67
CA VAL A 147 -28.11 10.37 -5.71
C VAL A 147 -29.16 11.48 -5.69
N LYS A 148 -28.75 12.75 -5.73
CA LYS A 148 -29.69 13.89 -5.81
C LYS A 148 -30.52 13.85 -7.09
N LYS A 149 -29.88 13.73 -8.25
CA LYS A 149 -30.57 13.60 -9.55
C LYS A 149 -31.55 12.43 -9.55
N MET A 150 -31.22 11.38 -8.82
CA MET A 150 -32.07 10.23 -8.61
C MET A 150 -33.31 10.50 -7.77
N GLN A 151 -33.13 11.17 -6.64
CA GLN A 151 -34.23 11.59 -5.78
C GLN A 151 -35.18 12.52 -6.55
N ASP A 152 -34.63 13.43 -7.35
CA ASP A 152 -35.41 14.33 -8.20
C ASP A 152 -36.16 13.57 -9.30
N SER A 153 -35.52 12.59 -9.96
CA SER A 153 -36.16 11.72 -10.95
C SER A 153 -37.32 10.92 -10.35
N ARG A 154 -37.11 10.30 -9.18
CA ARG A 154 -38.17 9.59 -8.43
C ARG A 154 -39.28 10.54 -8.01
N SER A 155 -38.95 11.74 -7.54
CA SER A 155 -39.93 12.75 -7.17
C SER A 155 -40.73 13.25 -8.37
N SER A 156 -40.12 13.36 -9.54
CA SER A 156 -40.77 13.76 -10.80
C SER A 156 -41.71 12.65 -11.32
N ILE A 157 -41.30 11.39 -11.25
CA ILE A 157 -42.16 10.24 -11.58
C ILE A 157 -43.37 10.18 -10.63
N LEU A 158 -43.14 10.29 -9.32
CA LEU A 158 -44.23 10.33 -8.33
C LEU A 158 -45.11 11.58 -8.48
N GLY A 159 -44.52 12.70 -8.90
CA GLY A 159 -45.22 13.96 -9.16
C GLY A 159 -46.13 13.92 -10.38
N ASN A 160 -45.71 13.24 -11.46
CA ASN A 160 -46.52 13.07 -12.68
C ASN A 160 -47.60 11.98 -12.57
N ILE A 161 -47.53 11.11 -11.57
CA ILE A 161 -48.54 10.07 -11.31
C ILE A 161 -49.67 10.57 -10.39
N ARG A 162 -49.46 11.69 -9.69
CA ARG A 162 -50.48 12.32 -8.83
C ARG A 162 -51.41 13.24 -9.61
#